data_AF-A0A9W9MUA8-F1
#
_entry.id   AF-A0A9W9MUA8-F1
#
_cell.length_a   1.000
_cell.length_b   1.000
_cell.length_c   1.000
_cell.angle_alpha   90.00
_cell.angle_beta   90.00
_cell.angle_gamma   90.00
#
_symmetry.space_group_name_H-M   'P 1'
#
loop_
_entity.id
_entity.type
_entity.pdbx_description
1 polymer ?
#
loop_
_entity_poly.entity_id
_entity_poly.type
_entity_poly.pdbx_seq_one_letter_code
_entity_poly.pdbx_strand_id
1 'polypeptide(L)'
;MAPSTTADLEAFLPAPPTKSMDGDVGALASMAHRGKSLPGIPKFGSHAETRQWQLEHMAVAFRVFAREGYAEGISGHISVRDPEWTDRFWINPLGVHFGLLKASDMICVDIHGEVVGGNTAGSINAAGFQIHSALHRARPDVHAICHAHSVHGRAYSTFARPLEMINQDVCYFYNAHSVYSDYGGIANEVSEGQKIAESLGETGKAAILMNHGLLTTGYTVDEAAFLFCLMERSCKVQLLADSAGHKKRIVSDEEAAYNFKMASTPDTLYVEFQPHYQYEEALSNGSFKQ
;
A
#
# COMPACT_ATOMS: atom_id res chain seq x y z
N MET A 1 -53.17 -13.34 19.47
CA MET A 1 -52.71 -14.02 18.24
C MET A 1 -51.56 -13.23 17.67
N ALA A 2 -50.35 -13.77 17.75
CA ALA A 2 -49.24 -13.38 16.87
C ALA A 2 -49.53 -13.89 15.44
N PRO A 3 -48.90 -13.30 14.42
CA PRO A 3 -47.65 -13.86 13.90
C PRO A 3 -46.58 -12.73 13.68
N SER A 4 -45.28 -12.91 13.94
CA SER A 4 -44.28 -13.68 13.16
C SER A 4 -44.34 -13.27 11.67
N THR A 5 -43.34 -12.64 11.05
CA THR A 5 -42.02 -13.24 10.75
C THR A 5 -40.97 -12.16 10.47
N THR A 6 -39.77 -12.39 10.98
CA THR A 6 -38.49 -11.88 10.47
C THR A 6 -38.28 -12.33 9.03
N ALA A 7 -37.91 -11.42 8.13
CA ALA A 7 -37.40 -11.73 6.80
C ALA A 7 -36.27 -10.75 6.41
N ASP A 8 -35.09 -11.34 6.28
CA ASP A 8 -34.05 -11.06 5.29
C ASP A 8 -33.19 -9.79 5.45
N LEU A 9 -32.24 -9.89 6.39
CA LEU A 9 -31.01 -9.08 6.48
C LEU A 9 -29.80 -9.81 5.85
N GLU A 10 -30.02 -10.63 4.82
CA GLU A 10 -28.96 -11.29 4.04
C GLU A 10 -29.11 -10.97 2.55
N ALA A 11 -28.63 -9.81 2.13
CA ALA A 11 -28.31 -9.53 0.74
C ALA A 11 -27.13 -8.56 0.71
N PHE A 12 -26.13 -8.85 -0.15
CA PHE A 12 -24.85 -8.17 -0.32
C PHE A 12 -23.65 -8.67 0.49
N LEU A 13 -23.36 -9.97 0.38
CA LEU A 13 -21.97 -10.43 0.31
C LEU A 13 -21.85 -11.39 -0.88
N PRO A 14 -20.85 -11.23 -1.78
CA PRO A 14 -20.63 -12.20 -2.84
C PRO A 14 -20.25 -13.54 -2.21
N ALA A 15 -20.89 -14.62 -2.67
CA ALA A 15 -20.59 -15.98 -2.21
C ALA A 15 -19.11 -16.31 -2.49
N PRO A 16 -18.40 -16.98 -1.55
CA PRO A 16 -17.03 -17.40 -1.78
C PRO A 16 -16.98 -18.42 -2.94
N PRO A 17 -15.92 -18.40 -3.77
CA PRO A 17 -15.81 -19.32 -4.89
C PRO A 17 -15.79 -20.77 -4.40
N THR A 18 -16.49 -21.62 -5.15
CA THR A 18 -16.59 -23.06 -4.92
C THR A 18 -15.22 -23.74 -5.03
N LYS A 19 -14.93 -24.65 -4.09
CA LYS A 19 -13.72 -25.47 -4.07
C LYS A 19 -13.55 -26.24 -5.39
N SER A 20 -12.42 -26.04 -6.08
CA SER A 20 -11.91 -27.00 -7.06
C SER A 20 -11.17 -28.12 -6.36
N MET A 21 -11.46 -29.37 -6.72
CA MET A 21 -10.66 -30.53 -6.28
C MET A 21 -9.42 -30.70 -7.17
N ASP A 22 -8.34 -31.13 -6.51
CA ASP A 22 -6.98 -31.44 -6.95
C ASP A 22 -6.01 -30.28 -7.23
N GLY A 23 -5.22 -29.92 -6.20
CA GLY A 23 -3.85 -29.43 -6.36
C GLY A 23 -3.50 -28.02 -5.87
N ASP A 24 -4.47 -27.10 -5.69
CA ASP A 24 -4.17 -25.71 -5.35
C ASP A 24 -4.03 -25.54 -3.82
N VAL A 25 -2.82 -25.71 -3.31
CA VAL A 25 -2.47 -25.28 -1.96
C VAL A 25 -2.62 -23.76 -1.94
N GLY A 26 -3.54 -23.22 -1.12
CA GLY A 26 -3.77 -21.76 -1.06
C GLY A 26 -2.48 -20.98 -0.87
N ALA A 27 -2.39 -19.77 -1.43
CA ALA A 27 -1.15 -19.00 -1.55
C ALA A 27 -0.29 -18.97 -0.28
N LEU A 28 -0.88 -18.64 0.88
CA LEU A 28 -0.18 -18.65 2.18
C LEU A 28 0.32 -20.05 2.61
N ALA A 29 -0.43 -21.10 2.32
CA ALA A 29 -0.02 -22.46 2.63
C ALA A 29 1.10 -22.94 1.70
N SER A 30 1.22 -22.37 0.50
CA SER A 30 2.34 -22.66 -0.42
C SER A 30 3.67 -22.06 0.06
N MET A 31 3.61 -21.01 0.90
CA MET A 31 4.80 -20.34 1.45
C MET A 31 5.46 -21.09 2.61
N ALA A 32 4.76 -22.06 3.21
CA ALA A 32 5.20 -22.73 4.44
C ALA A 32 5.34 -24.24 4.27
N HIS A 33 6.47 -24.78 4.76
CA HIS A 33 6.74 -26.22 4.73
C HIS A 33 5.96 -26.98 5.84
N ARG A 34 5.79 -28.31 5.67
CA ARG A 34 5.05 -29.22 6.59
C ARG A 34 3.55 -28.91 6.73
N GLY A 35 2.91 -28.42 5.68
CA GLY A 35 1.46 -28.16 5.67
C GLY A 35 1.03 -27.08 6.66
N LYS A 36 1.97 -26.21 7.07
CA LYS A 36 1.66 -25.02 7.87
C LYS A 36 1.16 -23.91 6.96
N SER A 37 0.51 -22.90 7.55
CA SER A 37 0.19 -21.63 6.89
C SER A 37 0.50 -20.51 7.86
N LEU A 38 0.98 -19.39 7.34
CA LEU A 38 1.08 -18.15 8.12
C LEU A 38 -0.33 -17.55 8.31
N PRO A 39 -0.58 -16.81 9.40
CA PRO A 39 -1.84 -16.11 9.58
C PRO A 39 -1.92 -14.95 8.59
N GLY A 40 -3.03 -14.86 7.86
CA GLY A 40 -3.34 -13.73 6.98
C GLY A 40 -3.78 -12.49 7.76
N ILE A 41 -4.47 -11.59 7.06
CA ILE A 41 -4.98 -10.33 7.62
C ILE A 41 -5.93 -10.64 8.80
N PRO A 42 -5.69 -10.07 10.00
CA PRO A 42 -6.52 -10.32 11.16
C PRO A 42 -7.94 -9.75 10.98
N LYS A 43 -8.91 -10.36 11.67
CA LYS A 43 -10.28 -9.83 11.80
C LYS A 43 -10.50 -9.35 13.21
N PHE A 44 -11.14 -8.20 13.35
CA PHE A 44 -11.41 -7.56 14.64
C PHE A 44 -12.92 -7.53 14.94
N GLY A 45 -13.27 -7.44 16.23
CA GLY A 45 -14.66 -7.41 16.67
C GLY A 45 -15.31 -6.03 16.56
N SER A 46 -14.52 -4.98 16.34
CA SER A 46 -15.00 -3.60 16.27
C SER A 46 -14.18 -2.73 15.32
N HIS A 47 -14.80 -1.67 14.80
CA HIS A 47 -14.08 -0.66 14.01
C HIS A 47 -12.96 0.03 14.80
N ALA A 48 -13.11 0.20 16.12
CA ALA A 48 -12.09 0.80 16.97
C ALA A 48 -10.81 -0.05 17.04
N GLU A 49 -10.94 -1.37 17.18
CA GLU A 49 -9.79 -2.29 17.16
C GLU A 49 -9.12 -2.31 15.79
N THR A 50 -9.89 -2.39 14.70
CA THR A 50 -9.36 -2.31 13.32
C THR A 50 -8.60 -1.00 13.10
N ARG A 51 -9.16 0.12 13.56
CA ARG A 51 -8.56 1.44 13.43
C ARG A 51 -7.23 1.53 14.17
N GLN A 52 -7.21 1.12 15.44
CA GLN A 52 -5.96 1.11 16.23
C GLN A 52 -4.89 0.27 15.55
N TRP A 53 -5.26 -0.93 15.07
CA TRP A 53 -4.35 -1.80 14.32
C TRP A 53 -3.81 -1.13 13.05
N GLN A 54 -4.66 -0.49 12.24
CA GLN A 54 -4.23 0.24 11.04
C GLN A 54 -3.23 1.37 11.38
N LEU A 55 -3.48 2.14 12.44
CA LEU A 55 -2.62 3.27 12.85
C LEU A 55 -1.27 2.80 13.41
N GLU A 56 -1.26 1.71 14.17
CA GLU A 56 -0.01 1.07 14.64
C GLU A 56 0.84 0.61 13.46
N HIS A 57 0.23 -0.11 12.51
CA HIS A 57 0.90 -0.61 11.31
C HIS A 57 1.38 0.54 10.40
N MET A 58 0.63 1.64 10.33
CA MET A 58 1.03 2.85 9.63
C MET A 58 2.24 3.54 10.26
N ALA A 59 2.28 3.65 11.60
CA ALA A 59 3.45 4.17 12.28
C ALA A 59 4.70 3.31 12.01
N VAL A 60 4.55 1.98 12.03
CA VAL A 60 5.63 1.05 11.66
C VAL A 60 6.07 1.25 10.22
N ALA A 61 5.15 1.39 9.26
CA ALA A 61 5.48 1.61 7.85
C ALA A 61 6.37 2.84 7.65
N PHE A 62 6.07 3.95 8.33
CA PHE A 62 6.96 5.11 8.32
C PHE A 62 8.33 4.82 8.93
N ARG A 63 8.39 4.13 10.07
CA ARG A 63 9.67 3.81 10.71
C ARG A 63 10.52 2.87 9.84
N VAL A 64 9.90 1.96 9.11
CA VAL A 64 10.55 1.16 8.05
C VAL A 64 11.09 2.08 6.95
N PHE A 65 10.27 2.97 6.40
CA PHE A 65 10.70 3.92 5.36
C PHE A 65 11.87 4.79 5.81
N ALA A 66 11.87 5.24 7.08
CA ALA A 66 12.98 5.98 7.67
C ALA A 66 14.27 5.15 7.70
N ARG A 67 14.19 3.89 8.14
CA ARG A 67 15.33 2.98 8.23
C ARG A 67 15.89 2.59 6.86
N GLU A 68 15.03 2.46 5.85
CA GLU A 68 15.42 2.20 4.47
C GLU A 68 15.92 3.46 3.73
N GLY A 69 15.85 4.63 4.37
CA GLY A 69 16.37 5.90 3.82
C GLY A 69 15.44 6.57 2.80
N TYR A 70 14.12 6.37 2.92
CA TYR A 70 13.13 6.95 2.00
C TYR A 70 12.62 8.33 2.42
N ALA A 71 12.99 8.79 3.63
CA ALA A 71 12.61 10.11 4.12
C ALA A 71 13.35 11.21 3.34
N GLU A 72 12.61 12.20 2.83
CA GLU A 72 13.15 13.36 2.11
C GLU A 72 12.55 14.63 2.74
N GLY A 73 13.22 15.17 3.75
CA GLY A 73 12.71 16.33 4.50
C GLY A 73 11.31 16.09 5.08
N ILE A 74 10.33 16.85 4.60
CA ILE A 74 8.92 16.78 5.01
C ILE A 74 8.01 16.10 3.95
N SER A 75 8.59 15.59 2.87
CA SER A 75 7.87 14.94 1.79
C SER A 75 7.52 13.49 2.13
N GLY A 76 6.44 13.00 1.54
CA GLY A 76 6.00 11.62 1.64
C GLY A 76 4.90 11.44 2.68
N HIS A 77 3.96 10.58 2.32
CA HIS A 77 2.69 10.44 3.02
C HIS A 77 2.22 9.00 2.87
N ILE A 78 1.61 8.50 3.94
CA ILE A 78 0.84 7.27 3.93
C ILE A 78 -0.56 7.70 4.34
N SER A 79 -1.59 7.15 3.70
CA SER A 79 -2.96 7.29 4.18
C SER A 79 -3.63 5.94 4.30
N VAL A 80 -4.61 5.84 5.21
CA VAL A 80 -5.46 4.67 5.34
C VAL A 80 -6.91 5.05 5.62
N ARG A 81 -7.84 4.51 4.83
CA ARG A 81 -9.28 4.73 4.97
C ARG A 81 -9.75 4.29 6.35
N ASP A 82 -10.58 5.13 6.99
CA ASP A 82 -11.17 4.80 8.27
C ASP A 82 -12.10 3.58 8.14
N PRO A 83 -12.05 2.61 9.08
CA PRO A 83 -12.80 1.37 8.94
C PRO A 83 -14.30 1.53 9.23
N GLU A 84 -14.74 2.63 9.83
CA GLU A 84 -16.15 2.94 10.14
C GLU A 84 -16.71 3.97 9.16
N TRP A 85 -15.93 5.01 8.84
CA TRP A 85 -16.34 6.15 8.02
C TRP A 85 -15.59 6.15 6.69
N THR A 86 -16.19 5.57 5.66
CA THR A 86 -15.49 5.33 4.37
C THR A 86 -15.15 6.61 3.59
N ASP A 87 -15.71 7.75 3.96
CA ASP A 87 -15.42 9.09 3.44
C ASP A 87 -14.27 9.80 4.18
N ARG A 88 -13.61 9.11 5.12
CA ARG A 88 -12.49 9.61 5.91
C ARG A 88 -11.26 8.73 5.75
N PHE A 89 -10.10 9.32 5.99
CA PHE A 89 -8.85 8.58 6.08
C PHE A 89 -7.90 9.22 7.10
N TRP A 90 -7.00 8.38 7.60
CA TRP A 90 -5.92 8.75 8.50
C TRP A 90 -4.66 9.02 7.70
N ILE A 91 -3.94 10.10 8.03
CA ILE A 91 -2.70 10.53 7.38
C ILE A 91 -1.69 11.02 8.42
N ASN A 92 -0.40 10.95 8.12
CA ASN A 92 0.64 11.44 9.01
C ASN A 92 0.64 12.97 9.14
N PRO A 93 1.04 13.51 10.31
CA PRO A 93 1.23 14.94 10.48
C PRO A 93 2.45 15.44 9.68
N LEU A 94 2.35 16.70 9.25
CA LEU A 94 3.41 17.44 8.58
C LEU A 94 4.55 17.77 9.55
N GLY A 95 5.79 17.60 9.10
CA GLY A 95 6.98 18.05 9.84
C GLY A 95 7.47 17.12 10.95
N VAL A 96 6.86 15.93 11.10
CA VAL A 96 7.37 14.89 12.00
C VAL A 96 8.20 13.90 11.19
N HIS A 97 9.42 13.64 11.63
CA HIS A 97 10.30 12.68 10.95
C HIS A 97 9.69 11.27 11.00
N PHE A 98 9.73 10.55 9.88
CA PHE A 98 9.12 9.22 9.74
C PHE A 98 9.53 8.24 10.86
N GLY A 99 10.80 8.26 11.26
CA GLY A 99 11.34 7.41 12.32
C GLY A 99 10.80 7.69 13.73
N LEU A 100 10.04 8.77 13.93
CA LEU A 100 9.48 9.17 15.23
C LEU A 100 7.97 8.97 15.31
N LEU A 101 7.29 8.74 14.18
CA LEU A 101 5.84 8.65 14.12
C LEU A 101 5.30 7.53 15.01
N LYS A 102 4.15 7.81 15.62
CA LYS A 102 3.34 6.93 16.46
C LYS A 102 1.91 6.86 15.94
N ALA A 103 1.16 5.84 16.35
CA ALA A 103 -0.26 5.70 16.04
C ALA A 103 -1.07 6.94 16.49
N SER A 104 -0.73 7.50 17.65
CA SER A 104 -1.38 8.69 18.24
C SER A 104 -1.08 10.00 17.50
N ASP A 105 -0.03 10.04 16.68
CA ASP A 105 0.33 11.23 15.91
C ASP A 105 -0.59 11.43 14.70
N MET A 106 -1.26 10.36 14.26
CA MET A 106 -2.04 10.35 13.02
C MET A 106 -3.26 11.26 13.11
N ILE A 107 -3.59 11.88 11.98
CA ILE A 107 -4.68 12.84 11.84
C ILE A 107 -5.77 12.23 10.98
N CYS A 108 -7.01 12.24 11.46
CA CYS A 108 -8.16 11.83 10.68
C CYS A 108 -8.72 13.04 9.94
N VAL A 109 -8.86 12.91 8.62
CA VAL A 109 -9.43 13.92 7.75
C VAL A 109 -10.57 13.36 6.92
N ASP A 110 -11.53 14.22 6.59
CA ASP A 110 -12.55 13.88 5.60
C ASP A 110 -12.02 14.07 4.16
N ILE A 111 -12.86 13.72 3.17
CA ILE A 111 -12.50 13.83 1.75
C ILE A 111 -12.25 15.27 1.28
N HIS A 112 -12.68 16.26 2.04
CA HIS A 112 -12.49 17.68 1.73
C HIS A 112 -11.24 18.27 2.39
N GLY A 113 -10.64 17.55 3.35
CA GLY A 113 -9.39 17.93 4.02
C GLY A 113 -9.61 18.55 5.39
N GLU A 114 -10.85 18.52 5.89
CA GLU A 114 -11.15 18.98 7.24
C GLU A 114 -10.67 17.96 8.27
N VAL A 115 -10.02 18.45 9.32
CA VAL A 115 -9.55 17.61 10.43
C VAL A 115 -10.72 17.24 11.32
N VAL A 116 -11.05 15.94 11.37
CA VAL A 116 -12.25 15.41 12.05
C VAL A 116 -11.91 14.47 13.21
N GLY A 117 -10.64 14.18 13.47
CA GLY A 117 -10.21 13.36 14.61
C GLY A 117 -8.70 13.12 14.67
N GLY A 118 -8.26 12.32 15.65
CA GLY A 118 -6.85 12.05 15.89
C GLY A 118 -6.12 13.21 16.55
N ASN A 119 -4.87 13.46 16.13
CA ASN A 119 -4.07 14.59 16.60
C ASN A 119 -4.52 15.91 15.95
N THR A 120 -5.61 16.49 16.44
CA THR A 120 -6.21 17.71 15.88
C THR A 120 -5.38 18.99 16.08
N ALA A 121 -4.29 18.93 16.86
CA ALA A 121 -3.35 20.02 17.01
C ALA A 121 -2.31 20.09 15.87
N GLY A 122 -2.14 18.99 15.13
CA GLY A 122 -1.25 18.91 13.99
C GLY A 122 -1.85 19.45 12.69
N SER A 123 -1.05 19.45 11.63
CA SER A 123 -1.47 19.77 10.27
C SER A 123 -0.97 18.70 9.31
N ILE A 124 -1.49 18.66 8.08
CA ILE A 124 -1.15 17.67 7.06
C ILE A 124 -0.51 18.36 5.85
N ASN A 125 0.22 17.60 5.04
CA ASN A 125 0.71 18.11 3.76
C ASN A 125 -0.47 18.34 2.80
N ALA A 126 -0.75 19.59 2.43
CA ALA A 126 -1.88 19.93 1.58
C ALA A 126 -1.79 19.30 0.18
N ALA A 127 -0.61 19.26 -0.43
CA ALA A 127 -0.41 18.67 -1.75
C ALA A 127 -0.59 17.14 -1.72
N GLY A 128 0.10 16.49 -0.77
CA GLY A 128 -0.03 15.06 -0.53
C GLY A 128 -1.47 14.63 -0.25
N PHE A 129 -2.20 15.42 0.53
CA PHE A 129 -3.62 15.19 0.78
C PHE A 129 -4.45 15.18 -0.51
N GLN A 130 -4.26 16.13 -1.43
CA GLN A 130 -5.07 16.20 -2.64
C GLN A 130 -4.90 14.97 -3.54
N ILE A 131 -3.66 14.47 -3.69
CA ILE A 131 -3.39 13.24 -4.44
C ILE A 131 -4.12 12.05 -3.79
N HIS A 132 -3.92 11.85 -2.48
CA HIS A 132 -4.48 10.71 -1.75
C HIS A 132 -6.02 10.77 -1.70
N SER A 133 -6.61 11.95 -1.49
CA SER A 133 -8.06 12.17 -1.50
C SER A 133 -8.67 11.83 -2.86
N ALA A 134 -8.09 12.35 -3.96
CA ALA A 134 -8.56 12.05 -5.30
C ALA A 134 -8.52 10.55 -5.62
N LEU A 135 -7.43 9.87 -5.22
CA LEU A 135 -7.26 8.44 -5.43
C LEU A 135 -8.24 7.62 -4.59
N HIS A 136 -8.37 7.90 -3.29
CA HIS A 136 -9.36 7.23 -2.43
C HIS A 136 -10.79 7.41 -2.93
N ARG A 137 -11.12 8.55 -3.56
CA ARG A 137 -12.44 8.79 -4.15
C ARG A 137 -12.63 7.99 -5.44
N ALA A 138 -11.60 7.91 -6.29
CA ALA A 138 -11.66 7.21 -7.56
C ALA A 138 -11.59 5.68 -7.41
N ARG A 139 -10.91 5.19 -6.36
CA ARG A 139 -10.71 3.77 -6.06
C ARG A 139 -11.22 3.42 -4.65
N PRO A 140 -12.53 3.16 -4.48
CA PRO A 140 -13.10 2.77 -3.19
C PRO A 140 -12.50 1.49 -2.61
N ASP A 141 -11.99 0.60 -3.46
CA ASP A 141 -11.29 -0.63 -3.08
C ASP A 141 -9.90 -0.39 -2.49
N VAL A 142 -9.29 0.77 -2.75
CA VAL A 142 -8.00 1.16 -2.16
C VAL A 142 -8.23 1.72 -0.76
N HIS A 143 -7.67 1.00 0.21
CA HIS A 143 -7.74 1.33 1.63
C HIS A 143 -6.50 2.06 2.11
N ALA A 144 -5.31 1.68 1.64
CA ALA A 144 -4.06 2.34 2.00
C ALA A 144 -3.30 2.82 0.77
N ILE A 145 -2.63 3.95 0.90
CA ILE A 145 -1.78 4.54 -0.15
C ILE A 145 -0.45 4.91 0.51
N CYS A 146 0.67 4.52 -0.10
CA CYS A 146 2.01 4.94 0.31
C CYS A 146 2.68 5.74 -0.80
N HIS A 147 3.26 6.88 -0.46
CA HIS A 147 4.06 7.70 -1.36
C HIS A 147 5.29 8.25 -0.62
N ALA A 148 6.44 8.19 -1.26
CA ALA A 148 7.66 8.83 -0.79
C ALA A 148 8.60 9.14 -1.97
N HIS A 149 9.54 10.04 -1.74
CA HIS A 149 10.55 10.44 -2.72
C HIS A 149 11.83 9.61 -2.55
N SER A 150 11.67 8.29 -2.59
CA SER A 150 12.77 7.34 -2.42
C SER A 150 13.78 7.42 -3.57
N VAL A 151 15.06 7.19 -3.26
CA VAL A 151 16.19 7.56 -4.13
C VAL A 151 16.14 6.86 -5.49
N HIS A 152 15.97 5.54 -5.52
CA HIS A 152 16.04 4.77 -6.75
C HIS A 152 14.74 4.87 -7.56
N GLY A 153 13.60 4.97 -6.88
CA GLY A 153 12.29 5.19 -7.47
C GLY A 153 12.24 6.53 -8.20
N ARG A 154 12.72 7.60 -7.56
CA ARG A 154 12.87 8.91 -8.20
C ARG A 154 13.88 8.90 -9.34
N ALA A 155 15.00 8.19 -9.20
CA ALA A 155 15.97 8.04 -10.28
C ALA A 155 15.42 7.25 -11.47
N TYR A 156 14.66 6.18 -11.23
CA TYR A 156 14.07 5.37 -12.30
C TYR A 156 12.88 6.07 -12.96
N SER A 157 12.10 6.86 -12.21
CA SER A 157 10.92 7.53 -12.75
C SER A 157 11.25 8.57 -13.82
N THR A 158 12.50 9.05 -13.90
CA THR A 158 12.94 9.96 -14.98
C THR A 158 12.87 9.33 -16.37
N PHE A 159 12.82 8.00 -16.46
CA PHE A 159 12.71 7.30 -17.74
C PHE A 159 11.27 7.14 -18.23
N ALA A 160 10.26 7.43 -17.40
CA ALA A 160 8.84 7.30 -17.73
C ALA A 160 8.50 5.96 -18.43
N ARG A 161 8.99 4.85 -17.88
CA ARG A 161 8.80 3.50 -18.44
C ARG A 161 8.52 2.47 -17.34
N PRO A 162 7.83 1.36 -17.66
CA PRO A 162 7.53 0.31 -16.68
C PRO A 162 8.80 -0.39 -16.19
N LEU A 163 8.70 -1.06 -15.05
CA LEU A 163 9.69 -2.04 -14.60
C LEU A 163 9.58 -3.30 -15.47
N GLU A 164 10.71 -3.87 -15.85
CA GLU A 164 10.73 -5.12 -16.62
C GLU A 164 10.71 -6.32 -15.67
N MET A 165 10.11 -7.44 -16.11
CA MET A 165 10.04 -8.67 -15.32
C MET A 165 11.39 -9.43 -15.32
N ILE A 166 12.42 -8.84 -14.72
CA ILE A 166 13.80 -9.34 -14.75
C ILE A 166 14.17 -10.32 -13.63
N ASN A 167 13.30 -10.48 -12.63
CA ASN A 167 13.48 -11.39 -11.50
C ASN A 167 12.11 -11.71 -10.84
N GLN A 168 12.12 -12.61 -9.85
CA GLN A 168 10.92 -13.04 -9.14
C GLN A 168 10.21 -11.90 -8.39
N ASP A 169 10.96 -10.97 -7.81
CA ASP A 169 10.45 -9.91 -6.94
C ASP A 169 9.60 -8.90 -7.72
N VAL A 170 10.08 -8.47 -8.89
CA VAL A 170 9.35 -7.52 -9.74
C VAL A 170 8.06 -8.10 -10.34
N CYS A 171 7.95 -9.43 -10.44
CA CYS A 171 6.72 -10.09 -10.89
C CYS A 171 5.52 -9.88 -9.93
N TYR A 172 5.73 -9.40 -8.71
CA TYR A 172 4.65 -8.94 -7.82
C TYR A 172 3.85 -7.78 -8.44
N PHE A 173 4.40 -7.13 -9.47
CA PHE A 173 3.81 -6.02 -10.22
C PHE A 173 3.42 -6.38 -11.66
N TYR A 174 3.43 -7.66 -12.04
CA TYR A 174 3.06 -8.08 -13.41
C TYR A 174 1.63 -7.64 -13.75
N ASN A 175 1.48 -6.76 -14.76
CA ASN A 175 0.22 -6.10 -15.12
C ASN A 175 -0.50 -5.36 -13.97
N ALA A 176 0.22 -5.01 -12.90
CA ALA A 176 -0.32 -4.38 -11.72
C ALA A 176 0.44 -3.10 -11.33
N HIS A 177 1.34 -2.61 -12.18
CA HIS A 177 1.90 -1.28 -12.04
C HIS A 177 1.72 -0.46 -13.31
N SER A 178 1.59 0.85 -13.15
CA SER A 178 1.45 1.81 -14.23
C SER A 178 2.59 2.82 -14.24
N VAL A 179 2.64 3.60 -15.31
CA VAL A 179 3.51 4.76 -15.44
C VAL A 179 2.63 5.98 -15.67
N TYR A 180 2.72 6.95 -14.76
CA TYR A 180 2.18 8.28 -14.96
C TYR A 180 3.27 9.15 -15.57
N SER A 181 3.12 9.49 -16.86
CA SER A 181 4.13 10.13 -17.70
C SER A 181 3.93 11.63 -17.90
N ASP A 182 3.14 12.26 -17.03
CA ASP A 182 2.91 13.71 -16.99
C ASP A 182 3.49 14.26 -15.66
N TYR A 183 3.85 15.54 -15.63
CA TYR A 183 4.40 16.18 -14.42
C TYR A 183 3.84 17.60 -14.32
N GLY A 184 2.83 17.77 -13.47
CA GLY A 184 2.13 19.05 -13.29
C GLY A 184 2.87 20.06 -12.41
N GLY A 185 3.93 19.63 -11.71
CA GLY A 185 4.56 20.39 -10.63
C GLY A 185 3.64 20.54 -9.40
N ILE A 186 4.17 21.17 -8.35
CA ILE A 186 3.54 21.24 -7.00
C ILE A 186 2.16 21.97 -7.00
N ALA A 187 1.79 22.63 -8.10
CA ALA A 187 0.61 23.50 -8.16
C ALA A 187 -0.67 22.82 -8.70
N ASN A 188 -0.62 21.56 -9.17
CA ASN A 188 -1.72 20.94 -9.91
C ASN A 188 -2.25 19.61 -9.31
N GLU A 189 -2.23 19.52 -7.99
CA GLU A 189 -2.34 18.26 -7.24
C GLU A 189 -3.70 17.55 -7.35
N VAL A 190 -4.82 18.29 -7.48
CA VAL A 190 -6.16 17.68 -7.60
C VAL A 190 -6.33 16.96 -8.95
N SER A 191 -5.89 17.60 -10.03
CA SER A 191 -5.98 16.98 -11.36
C SER A 191 -4.92 15.89 -11.53
N GLU A 192 -3.76 16.05 -10.90
CA GLU A 192 -2.71 15.02 -10.83
C GLU A 192 -3.22 13.75 -10.13
N GLY A 193 -3.84 13.87 -8.95
CA GLY A 193 -4.40 12.71 -8.24
C GLY A 193 -5.44 11.93 -9.05
N GLN A 194 -6.29 12.61 -9.83
CA GLN A 194 -7.25 11.96 -10.73
C GLN A 194 -6.56 11.21 -11.86
N LYS A 195 -5.58 11.85 -12.53
CA LYS A 195 -4.82 11.22 -13.61
C LYS A 195 -3.98 10.04 -13.12
N ILE A 196 -3.44 10.10 -11.91
CA ILE A 196 -2.73 8.97 -11.28
C ILE A 196 -3.71 7.80 -11.07
N ALA A 197 -4.92 8.08 -10.56
CA ALA A 197 -5.94 7.05 -10.38
C ALA A 197 -6.38 6.44 -11.72
N GLU A 198 -6.55 7.25 -12.77
CA GLU A 198 -6.82 6.78 -14.13
C GLU A 198 -5.68 5.90 -14.67
N SER A 199 -4.43 6.31 -14.45
CA SER A 199 -3.24 5.54 -14.86
C SER A 199 -3.15 4.19 -14.16
N LEU A 200 -3.48 4.12 -12.86
CA LEU A 200 -3.54 2.87 -12.09
C LEU A 200 -4.64 1.92 -12.62
N GLY A 201 -5.71 2.46 -13.19
CA GLY A 201 -6.87 1.67 -13.61
C GLY A 201 -7.56 1.00 -12.42
N GLU A 202 -8.31 -0.08 -12.68
CA GLU A 202 -9.13 -0.76 -11.66
C GLU A 202 -8.34 -1.73 -10.77
N THR A 203 -7.23 -2.28 -11.28
CA THR A 203 -6.47 -3.36 -10.61
C THR A 203 -5.03 -2.98 -10.30
N GLY A 204 -4.58 -1.80 -10.72
CA GLY A 204 -3.23 -1.33 -10.45
C GLY A 204 -2.98 -1.19 -8.94
N LYS A 205 -1.79 -1.62 -8.53
CA LYS A 205 -1.27 -1.59 -7.16
C LYS A 205 -0.13 -0.61 -6.97
N ALA A 206 0.50 -0.15 -8.05
CA ALA A 206 1.65 0.73 -8.00
C ALA A 206 1.72 1.64 -9.22
N ALA A 207 2.26 2.84 -9.05
CA ALA A 207 2.49 3.80 -10.11
C ALA A 207 3.91 4.37 -10.00
N ILE A 208 4.60 4.41 -11.15
CA ILE A 208 5.83 5.20 -11.32
C ILE A 208 5.40 6.58 -11.77
N LEU A 209 5.70 7.60 -10.96
CA LEU A 209 5.32 8.98 -11.21
C LEU A 209 6.53 9.71 -11.81
N MET A 210 6.46 10.02 -13.12
CA MET A 210 7.58 10.59 -13.88
C MET A 210 8.16 11.83 -13.17
N ASN A 211 9.48 11.82 -12.96
CA ASN A 211 10.23 12.89 -12.27
C ASN A 211 9.78 13.21 -10.84
N HIS A 212 8.92 12.39 -10.23
CA HIS A 212 8.36 12.62 -8.90
C HIS A 212 8.77 11.50 -7.92
N GLY A 213 8.40 10.25 -8.20
CA GLY A 213 8.70 9.14 -7.29
C GLY A 213 7.80 7.94 -7.52
N LEU A 214 7.49 7.22 -6.45
CA LEU A 214 6.64 6.02 -6.48
C LEU A 214 5.36 6.25 -5.68
N LEU A 215 4.30 5.56 -6.05
CA LEU A 215 3.08 5.46 -5.26
C LEU A 215 2.59 4.01 -5.30
N THR A 216 2.19 3.48 -4.15
CA THR A 216 1.62 2.14 -4.05
C THR A 216 0.31 2.16 -3.28
N THR A 217 -0.55 1.18 -3.55
CA THR A 217 -1.87 1.05 -2.96
C THR A 217 -2.07 -0.34 -2.40
N GLY A 218 -2.94 -0.50 -1.41
CA GLY A 218 -3.26 -1.81 -0.84
C GLY A 218 -4.58 -1.83 -0.09
N TYR A 219 -5.01 -3.03 0.27
CA TYR A 219 -6.13 -3.25 1.19
C TYR A 219 -5.73 -3.00 2.66
N THR A 220 -4.44 -3.12 2.95
CA THR A 220 -3.83 -2.84 4.25
C THR A 220 -2.63 -1.90 4.08
N VAL A 221 -2.23 -1.23 5.16
CA VAL A 221 -1.03 -0.39 5.15
C VAL A 221 0.21 -1.25 4.88
N ASP A 222 0.24 -2.46 5.45
CA ASP A 222 1.26 -3.48 5.25
C ASP A 222 1.46 -3.84 3.76
N GLU A 223 0.36 -4.11 3.05
CA GLU A 223 0.40 -4.40 1.61
C GLU A 223 1.02 -3.23 0.84
N ALA A 224 0.50 -2.01 1.04
CA ALA A 224 1.00 -0.83 0.34
C ALA A 224 2.47 -0.55 0.68
N ALA A 225 2.87 -0.66 1.94
CA ALA A 225 4.22 -0.39 2.41
C ALA A 225 5.23 -1.44 1.92
N PHE A 226 4.88 -2.73 1.95
CA PHE A 226 5.72 -3.79 1.41
C PHE A 226 5.93 -3.59 -0.09
N LEU A 227 4.85 -3.35 -0.85
CA LEU A 227 4.94 -3.06 -2.28
C LEU A 227 5.81 -1.83 -2.54
N PHE A 228 5.72 -0.77 -1.73
CA PHE A 228 6.58 0.39 -1.90
C PHE A 228 8.06 0.02 -1.76
N CYS A 229 8.41 -0.71 -0.69
CA CYS A 229 9.78 -1.16 -0.45
C CYS A 229 10.27 -2.09 -1.56
N LEU A 230 9.40 -2.96 -2.07
CA LEU A 230 9.71 -3.87 -3.17
C LEU A 230 9.93 -3.12 -4.48
N MET A 231 9.10 -2.12 -4.79
CA MET A 231 9.21 -1.33 -6.01
C MET A 231 10.48 -0.47 -6.00
N GLU A 232 10.80 0.18 -4.89
CA GLU A 232 12.05 0.94 -4.72
C GLU A 232 13.28 0.06 -4.94
N ARG A 233 13.31 -1.13 -4.32
CA ARG A 233 14.39 -2.12 -4.54
C ARG A 233 14.42 -2.61 -5.98
N SER A 234 13.27 -2.80 -6.62
CA SER A 234 13.18 -3.22 -8.03
C SER A 234 13.73 -2.15 -8.96
N CYS A 235 13.43 -0.86 -8.70
CA CYS A 235 14.04 0.27 -9.41
C CYS A 235 15.57 0.25 -9.28
N LYS A 236 16.11 0.02 -8.08
CA LYS A 236 17.56 -0.14 -7.86
C LYS A 236 18.15 -1.28 -8.68
N VAL A 237 17.53 -2.45 -8.64
CA VAL A 237 18.00 -3.64 -9.37
C VAL A 237 17.97 -3.41 -10.87
N GLN A 238 16.89 -2.81 -11.39
CA GLN A 238 16.75 -2.47 -12.80
C GLN A 238 17.82 -1.47 -13.26
N LEU A 239 18.07 -0.41 -12.49
CA LEU A 239 19.14 0.57 -12.77
C LEU A 239 20.52 -0.11 -12.86
N LEU A 240 20.82 -1.03 -11.94
CA LEU A 240 22.07 -1.78 -11.93
C LEU A 240 22.18 -2.73 -13.14
N ALA A 241 21.10 -3.47 -13.45
CA ALA A 241 21.05 -4.38 -14.59
C ALA A 241 21.23 -3.63 -15.91
N ASP A 242 20.59 -2.46 -16.06
CA ASP A 242 20.70 -1.61 -17.24
C ASP A 242 22.10 -1.02 -17.38
N SER A 243 22.70 -0.58 -16.27
CA SER A 243 24.07 -0.07 -16.24
C SER A 243 25.12 -1.13 -16.61
N ALA A 244 24.86 -2.42 -16.35
CA ALA A 244 25.76 -3.50 -16.73
C ALA A 244 25.81 -3.72 -18.25
N GLY A 245 24.79 -3.26 -19.00
CA GLY A 245 24.78 -3.28 -20.47
C GLY A 245 24.66 -4.67 -21.11
N HIS A 246 24.41 -5.72 -20.32
CA HIS A 246 24.20 -7.07 -20.84
C HIS A 246 22.75 -7.29 -21.28
N LYS A 247 22.56 -8.17 -22.28
CA LYS A 247 21.21 -8.59 -22.68
C LYS A 247 20.51 -9.30 -21.52
N LYS A 248 19.43 -8.69 -21.03
CA LYS A 248 18.57 -9.26 -19.98
C LYS A 248 17.78 -10.47 -20.52
N ARG A 249 17.57 -11.46 -19.68
CA ARG A 249 16.60 -12.55 -19.90
C ARG A 249 15.38 -12.23 -19.06
N ILE A 250 14.26 -11.97 -19.73
CA ILE A 250 13.02 -11.57 -19.08
C ILE A 250 12.25 -12.84 -18.72
N VAL A 251 11.66 -12.85 -17.51
CA VAL A 251 10.72 -13.87 -17.07
C VAL A 251 9.55 -13.89 -18.06
N SER A 252 9.11 -15.08 -18.49
CA SER A 252 8.00 -15.16 -19.44
C SER A 252 6.70 -14.64 -18.83
N ASP A 253 5.78 -14.16 -19.67
CA ASP A 253 4.46 -13.69 -19.25
C ASP A 253 3.68 -14.76 -18.46
N GLU A 254 3.83 -16.03 -18.81
CA GLU A 254 3.21 -17.16 -18.10
C GLU A 254 3.78 -17.32 -16.69
N GLU A 255 5.11 -17.34 -16.55
CA GLU A 255 5.79 -17.46 -15.26
C GLU A 255 5.54 -16.22 -14.37
N ALA A 256 5.54 -15.02 -14.96
CA ALA A 256 5.26 -13.78 -14.26
C ALA A 256 3.80 -13.72 -13.77
N ALA A 257 2.85 -14.16 -14.59
CA ALA A 257 1.44 -14.28 -14.20
C ALA A 257 1.22 -15.29 -13.07
N TYR A 258 1.86 -16.46 -13.15
CA TYR A 258 1.79 -17.47 -12.09
C TYR A 258 2.36 -16.94 -10.78
N ASN A 259 3.54 -16.33 -10.83
CA ASN A 259 4.16 -15.73 -9.65
C ASN A 259 3.27 -14.63 -9.05
N PHE A 260 2.75 -13.72 -9.88
CA PHE A 260 1.81 -12.68 -9.44
C PHE A 260 0.58 -13.27 -8.73
N LYS A 261 -0.05 -14.30 -9.31
CA LYS A 261 -1.20 -15.00 -8.71
C LYS A 261 -0.87 -15.54 -7.31
N MET A 262 0.33 -16.08 -7.13
CA MET A 262 0.73 -16.72 -5.88
C MET A 262 1.24 -15.73 -4.83
N ALA A 263 1.88 -14.64 -5.24
CA ALA A 263 2.64 -13.78 -4.34
C ALA A 263 1.99 -12.42 -4.07
N SER A 264 1.09 -11.95 -4.95
CA SER A 264 0.50 -10.60 -4.90
C SER A 264 -0.96 -10.60 -4.42
N THR A 265 -1.37 -11.52 -3.55
CA THR A 265 -2.68 -11.47 -2.87
C THR A 265 -2.63 -10.53 -1.66
N PRO A 266 -3.75 -9.96 -1.18
CA PRO A 266 -3.75 -9.11 0.02
C PRO A 266 -3.15 -9.81 1.25
N ASP A 267 -3.49 -11.08 1.46
CA ASP A 267 -2.99 -11.87 2.59
C ASP A 267 -1.48 -12.15 2.48
N THR A 268 -0.98 -12.51 1.29
CA THR A 268 0.46 -12.76 1.11
C THR A 268 1.26 -11.48 1.30
N LEU A 269 0.81 -10.35 0.74
CA LEU A 269 1.48 -9.06 0.87
C LEU A 269 1.44 -8.52 2.31
N TYR A 270 0.35 -8.73 3.03
CA TYR A 270 0.30 -8.46 4.47
C TYR A 270 1.36 -9.26 5.23
N VAL A 271 1.45 -10.56 4.95
CA VAL A 271 2.43 -11.46 5.59
C VAL A 271 3.87 -11.06 5.30
N GLU A 272 4.17 -10.62 4.08
CA GLU A 272 5.51 -10.15 3.67
C GLU A 272 5.99 -8.94 4.48
N PHE A 273 5.07 -8.09 4.96
CA PHE A 273 5.43 -6.95 5.80
C PHE A 273 5.65 -7.33 7.28
N GLN A 274 5.08 -8.44 7.76
CA GLN A 274 5.11 -8.77 9.19
C GLN A 274 6.51 -8.91 9.81
N PRO A 275 7.54 -9.43 9.12
CA PRO A 275 8.91 -9.41 9.64
C PRO A 275 9.42 -8.00 9.96
N HIS A 276 9.04 -6.99 9.16
CA HIS A 276 9.39 -5.59 9.43
C HIS A 276 8.67 -5.05 10.67
N TYR A 277 7.38 -5.41 10.84
CA TYR A 277 6.62 -5.06 12.04
C TYR A 277 7.20 -5.66 13.31
N GLN A 278 7.49 -6.96 13.30
CA GLN A 278 8.10 -7.66 14.43
C GLN A 278 9.47 -7.07 14.80
N TYR A 279 10.26 -6.71 13.78
CA TYR A 279 11.56 -6.08 14.01
C TYR A 279 11.42 -4.69 14.63
N GLU A 280 10.48 -3.87 14.16
CA GLU A 280 10.22 -2.55 14.74
C GLU A 280 9.70 -2.65 16.18
N GLU A 281 8.83 -3.61 16.48
CA GLU A 281 8.35 -3.88 17.83
C GLU A 281 9.49 -4.26 18.77
N ALA A 282 10.38 -5.17 18.35
CA ALA A 282 11.54 -5.58 19.12
C ALA A 282 12.55 -4.42 19.32
N LEU A 283 12.78 -3.62 18.29
CA LEU A 283 13.75 -2.52 18.31
C LEU A 283 13.28 -1.36 19.19
N SER A 284 12.00 -1.01 19.09
CA SER A 284 11.42 0.19 19.72
C SER A 284 10.76 -0.09 21.06
N ASN A 285 10.67 -1.37 21.46
CA ASN A 285 9.87 -1.84 22.60
C ASN A 285 8.41 -1.33 22.52
N GLY A 286 7.84 -1.35 21.31
CA GLY A 286 6.47 -0.92 21.03
C GLY A 286 6.21 0.59 21.14
N SER A 287 7.25 1.44 21.11
CA SER A 287 7.08 2.89 21.30
C SER A 287 6.31 3.62 20.19
N PHE A 288 5.94 2.92 19.10
CA PHE A 288 5.07 3.46 18.04
C PHE A 288 3.57 3.34 18.36
N LYS A 289 3.18 2.53 19.35
CA LYS A 289 1.76 2.27 19.64
C LYS A 289 1.04 3.41 20.36
N GLN A 290 1.80 4.26 21.08
CA GLN A 290 1.29 5.35 21.92
C GLN A 290 1.96 6.68 21.61
#